data_AF-B1X3B2-F1
#
_entry.id   AF-B1X3B2-F1
#
_cell.length_a   1.000
_cell.length_b   1.000
_cell.length_c   1.000
_cell.angle_alpha   90.00
_cell.angle_beta   90.00
_cell.angle_gamma   90.00
#
_symmetry.space_group_name_H-M   'P 1'
#
loop_
_entity.id
_entity.type
_entity.pdbx_description
1 polymer ?
#
loop_
_entity_poly.entity_id
_entity_poly.type
_entity_poly.pdbx_seq_one_letter_code
_entity_poly.pdbx_strand_id
1 'polypeptide(L)'
;MLRKSCIFSVQIIGHRMNFKHDLALKLYQCIPLISEDFARIKQLNEQYADLPGDFADLSLIAISERLNISAIITLDSDFDIYRRYRKQPFERIFLS
;
A
#
# COMPACT_ATOMS: atom_id res chain seq x y z
N MET A 1 10.32 21.24 1.17
CA MET A 1 10.51 19.80 1.48
C MET A 1 9.22 19.07 1.10
N LEU A 2 9.12 18.57 -0.14
CA LEU A 2 7.92 17.89 -0.64
C LEU A 2 7.81 16.53 0.06
N ARG A 3 6.89 16.40 1.02
CA ARG A 3 6.49 15.10 1.56
C ARG A 3 5.74 14.37 0.44
N LYS A 4 6.45 13.55 -0.34
CA LYS A 4 5.81 12.65 -1.30
C LYS A 4 5.14 11.53 -0.51
N SER A 5 3.83 11.62 -0.32
CA SER A 5 3.04 10.57 0.32
C SER A 5 2.99 9.36 -0.61
N CYS A 6 3.76 8.32 -0.29
CA CYS A 6 3.72 7.03 -0.98
C CYS A 6 3.21 5.97 -0.01
N ILE A 7 2.48 4.99 -0.51
CA ILE A 7 2.02 3.85 0.30
C ILE A 7 3.08 2.75 0.20
N PHE A 8 3.44 2.17 1.34
CA PHE A 8 4.51 1.19 1.44
C PHE A 8 3.95 -0.17 1.82
N SER A 9 4.35 -1.22 1.10
CA SER A 9 4.20 -2.59 1.58
C SER A 9 5.30 -2.93 2.58
N VAL A 10 4.94 -3.56 3.68
CA VAL A 10 5.88 -4.00 4.74
C VAL A 10 6.97 -4.91 4.16
N GLN A 11 6.63 -5.68 3.11
CA GLN A 11 7.52 -6.57 2.37
C GLN A 11 8.78 -5.86 1.83
N ILE A 12 8.66 -4.61 1.34
CA ILE A 12 9.83 -3.87 0.83
C ILE A 12 10.69 -3.30 1.94
N ILE A 13 10.08 -2.71 2.97
CA ILE A 13 10.89 -1.92 3.93
C ILE A 13 11.67 -2.83 4.88
N GLY A 14 11.22 -4.07 5.10
CA GLY A 14 11.95 -5.07 5.88
C GLY A 14 13.36 -5.39 5.35
N HIS A 15 13.65 -5.12 4.07
CA HIS A 15 14.93 -5.45 3.45
C HIS A 15 15.97 -4.31 3.43
N ARG A 16 15.60 -3.07 3.78
CA ARG A 16 16.59 -1.99 3.95
C ARG A 16 17.16 -2.03 5.37
N MET A 17 18.50 -2.16 5.46
CA MET A 17 19.26 -2.24 6.71
C MET A 17 18.94 -1.16 7.76
N ASN A 18 18.35 -0.03 7.34
CA ASN A 18 18.05 1.13 8.21
C ASN A 18 16.56 1.35 8.49
N PHE A 19 15.62 0.48 8.09
CA PHE A 19 14.19 0.75 8.28
C PHE A 19 13.80 1.13 9.71
N LYS A 20 14.34 0.41 10.71
CA LYS A 20 14.10 0.70 12.12
C LYS A 20 14.62 2.08 12.54
N HIS A 21 15.76 2.49 11.97
CA HIS A 21 16.36 3.80 12.21
C HIS A 21 15.53 4.90 11.54
N ASP A 22 15.15 4.72 10.29
CA ASP A 22 14.33 5.67 9.52
C ASP A 22 12.93 5.85 10.13
N LEU A 23 12.37 4.78 10.70
CA LEU A 23 11.14 4.81 11.48
C LEU A 23 11.31 5.62 12.77
N ALA A 24 12.41 5.41 13.51
CA ALA A 24 12.72 6.19 14.71
C ALA A 24 12.94 7.68 14.39
N LEU A 25 13.52 7.99 13.23
CA LEU A 25 13.66 9.34 12.70
C LEU A 25 12.37 9.94 12.15
N LYS A 26 11.25 9.20 12.15
CA LYS A 26 9.94 9.63 11.64
C LYS A 26 9.98 10.09 10.19
N LEU A 27 10.81 9.45 9.37
CA LEU A 27 10.88 9.72 7.93
C LEU A 27 9.63 9.21 7.18
N TYR A 28 8.89 8.30 7.79
CA TYR A 28 7.63 7.77 7.27
C TYR A 28 6.43 8.31 8.03
N GLN A 29 5.35 8.53 7.31
CA GLN A 29 4.04 8.78 7.90
C GLN A 29 3.29 7.45 8.04
N CYS A 30 3.02 7.04 9.28
CA CYS A 30 2.15 5.89 9.55
C CYS A 30 0.69 6.31 9.41
N ILE A 31 -0.06 5.60 8.57
CA ILE A 31 -1.50 5.81 8.38
C ILE A 31 -2.24 4.69 9.11
N PRO A 32 -3.07 5.00 10.12
CA PRO A 32 -3.93 4.00 10.73
C PRO A 32 -5.06 3.62 9.77
N LEU A 33 -5.47 2.36 9.83
CA LEU A 33 -6.74 1.92 9.25
C LEU A 33 -7.90 2.46 10.07
N ILE A 34 -8.91 2.96 9.38
CA ILE A 34 -10.17 3.41 9.99
C ILE A 34 -11.31 2.45 9.63
N SER A 35 -12.46 2.57 10.28
CA SER A 35 -13.61 1.67 10.09
C SER A 35 -14.05 1.53 8.63
N GLU A 36 -13.98 2.61 7.86
CA GLU A 36 -14.29 2.65 6.43
C GLU A 36 -13.31 1.81 5.61
N ASP A 37 -12.03 1.76 6.01
CA ASP A 37 -11.03 0.92 5.33
C ASP A 37 -11.37 -0.56 5.51
N PHE A 38 -11.81 -0.98 6.70
CA PHE A 38 -12.20 -2.38 6.93
C PHE A 38 -13.44 -2.78 6.12
N ALA A 39 -14.42 -1.89 6.02
CA ALA A 39 -15.58 -2.12 5.14
C ALA A 39 -15.15 -2.25 3.68
N ARG A 40 -14.18 -1.43 3.24
CA ARG A 40 -13.64 -1.49 1.89
C ARG A 40 -12.81 -2.75 1.65
N ILE A 41 -11.96 -3.14 2.60
CA ILE A 41 -11.16 -4.38 2.55
C ILE A 41 -12.07 -5.59 2.40
N LYS A 42 -13.19 -5.64 3.12
CA LYS A 42 -14.18 -6.73 2.95
C LYS A 42 -14.68 -6.83 1.51
N GLN A 43 -15.04 -5.70 0.88
CA GLN A 43 -15.47 -5.69 -0.52
C GLN A 43 -14.35 -6.12 -1.48
N LEU A 44 -13.13 -5.65 -1.24
CA LEU A 44 -11.96 -6.02 -2.04
C LEU A 44 -11.65 -7.52 -1.92
N ASN A 45 -11.85 -8.10 -0.73
CA ASN A 45 -11.65 -9.51 -0.48
C ASN A 45 -12.65 -10.37 -1.27
N GLU A 46 -13.90 -9.91 -1.41
CA GLU A 46 -14.89 -10.55 -2.29
C GLU A 46 -14.51 -10.38 -3.77
N GLN A 47 -14.01 -9.21 -4.15
CA GLN A 47 -13.61 -8.90 -5.54
C GLN A 47 -12.40 -9.70 -6.02
N TYR A 48 -11.43 -9.94 -5.14
CA TYR A 48 -10.18 -10.63 -5.43
C TYR A 48 -10.12 -12.01 -4.78
N ALA A 49 -11.27 -12.63 -4.52
CA ALA A 49 -11.36 -13.94 -3.84
C ALA A 49 -10.57 -15.06 -4.54
N ASP A 50 -10.35 -14.94 -5.85
CA ASP A 50 -9.60 -15.88 -6.67
C ASP A 50 -8.08 -15.63 -6.67
N LEU A 51 -7.61 -14.53 -6.08
CA LEU A 51 -6.19 -14.21 -5.92
C LEU A 51 -5.72 -14.55 -4.51
N PRO A 52 -4.42 -14.88 -4.31
CA PRO A 52 -3.86 -15.19 -3.00
C PRO A 52 -3.70 -13.95 -2.08
N GLY A 53 -4.45 -12.87 -2.34
CA GLY A 53 -4.30 -11.60 -1.66
C GLY A 53 -4.53 -11.68 -0.17
N ASP A 54 -3.57 -11.21 0.62
CA ASP A 54 -3.71 -11.18 2.06
C ASP A 54 -4.32 -9.86 2.56
N PHE A 55 -4.64 -9.81 3.85
CA PHE A 55 -5.21 -8.62 4.47
C PHE A 55 -4.29 -7.39 4.34
N ALA A 56 -2.97 -7.58 4.29
CA ALA A 56 -2.03 -6.47 4.18
C ALA A 56 -2.12 -5.80 2.81
N ASP A 57 -2.16 -6.56 1.72
CA ASP A 57 -2.26 -6.01 0.37
C ASP A 57 -3.58 -5.26 0.15
N LEU A 58 -4.69 -5.87 0.57
CA LEU A 58 -6.01 -5.24 0.47
C LEU A 58 -6.10 -3.95 1.30
N SER A 59 -5.40 -3.90 2.44
CA SER A 59 -5.29 -2.69 3.26
C SER A 59 -4.55 -1.56 2.52
N LEU A 60 -3.51 -1.88 1.76
CA LEU A 60 -2.78 -0.88 0.95
C LEU A 60 -3.67 -0.33 -0.17
N ILE A 61 -4.49 -1.16 -0.80
CA ILE A 61 -5.48 -0.73 -1.80
C ILE A 61 -6.51 0.21 -1.16
N ALA A 62 -7.10 -0.16 -0.02
CA ALA A 62 -8.09 0.66 0.66
C ALA A 62 -7.53 2.04 1.06
N ILE A 63 -6.32 2.08 1.65
CA ILE A 63 -5.65 3.35 1.99
C ILE A 63 -5.34 4.17 0.72
N SER A 64 -4.92 3.51 -0.36
CA SER A 64 -4.61 4.15 -1.65
C SER A 64 -5.82 4.80 -2.29
N GLU A 65 -6.98 4.16 -2.20
CA GLU A 65 -8.24 4.72 -2.66
C GLU A 65 -8.66 5.90 -1.78
N ARG A 66 -8.66 5.74 -0.45
CA ARG A 66 -9.08 6.79 0.50
C ARG A 66 -8.21 8.05 0.42
N LEU A 67 -6.89 7.89 0.34
CA LEU A 67 -5.95 9.01 0.29
C LEU A 67 -5.70 9.52 -1.13
N ASN A 68 -6.31 8.88 -2.13
CA ASN A 68 -6.07 9.13 -3.55
C ASN A 68 -4.57 9.11 -3.94
N ILE A 69 -3.81 8.13 -3.44
CA ILE A 69 -2.39 7.96 -3.76
C ILE A 69 -2.22 6.78 -4.72
N SER A 70 -1.86 7.04 -5.99
CA SER A 70 -1.57 5.99 -6.98
C SER A 70 -0.18 5.36 -6.81
N ALA A 71 0.75 6.11 -6.23
CA ALA A 71 2.13 5.71 -6.03
C ALA A 71 2.28 4.61 -4.97
N ILE A 72 2.95 3.53 -5.34
CA ILE A 72 3.32 2.45 -4.43
C ILE A 72 4.78 2.06 -4.58
N ILE A 73 5.41 1.77 -3.46
CA ILE A 73 6.73 1.14 -3.42
C ILE A 73 6.50 -0.30 -2.95
N THR A 74 6.53 -1.25 -3.88
CA THR A 74 6.40 -2.69 -3.60
C THR A 74 7.24 -3.53 -4.57
N LEU A 75 7.73 -4.70 -4.13
CA LEU A 75 8.39 -5.72 -4.95
C LEU A 75 7.41 -6.82 -5.32
N ASP A 76 6.23 -6.81 -4.70
CA ASP A 76 5.18 -7.79 -4.93
C ASP A 76 4.60 -7.62 -6.35
N SER A 77 4.53 -8.71 -7.10
CA SER A 77 3.98 -8.74 -8.45
C SER A 77 2.45 -8.69 -8.46
N ASP A 78 1.78 -9.00 -7.34
CA ASP A 78 0.32 -9.01 -7.29
C ASP A 78 -0.27 -7.60 -7.51
N PHE A 79 0.51 -6.56 -7.23
CA PHE A 79 0.18 -5.16 -7.57
C PHE A 79 0.18 -4.84 -9.07
N ASP A 80 0.66 -5.76 -9.92
CA ASP A 80 0.48 -5.66 -11.37
C ASP A 80 -0.94 -6.07 -11.79
N ILE A 81 -1.65 -6.84 -10.95
CA ILE A 81 -3.04 -7.27 -11.13
C ILE A 81 -3.99 -6.35 -10.35
N TYR A 82 -3.65 -5.99 -9.12
CA TYR A 82 -4.50 -5.13 -8.31
C TYR A 82 -4.75 -3.78 -8.97
N ARG A 83 -5.97 -3.29 -8.78
CA ARG A 83 -6.43 -1.99 -9.27
C ARG A 83 -7.05 -1.19 -8.15
N ARG A 84 -6.81 0.12 -8.22
CA ARG A 84 -7.52 1.15 -7.45
C ARG A 84 -8.91 1.39 -8.06
N TYR A 85 -9.65 2.32 -7.45
CA TYR A 85 -10.96 2.76 -7.94
C TYR A 85 -10.95 3.01 -9.46
N ARG A 86 -12.09 2.73 -10.11
CA ARG A 86 -12.25 2.85 -11.57
C ARG A 86 -11.21 2.06 -12.39
N LYS A 87 -10.71 0.95 -11.83
CA LYS A 87 -9.74 0.06 -12.49
C LYS A 87 -8.39 0.74 -12.82
N GLN A 88 -8.00 1.76 -12.07
CA GLN A 88 -6.71 2.43 -12.27
C GLN A 88 -5.56 1.55 -11.75
N PRO A 89 -4.46 1.39 -12.49
CA PRO A 89 -3.27 0.69 -12.01
C PRO A 89 -2.53 1.52 -10.95
N PHE A 90 -1.64 0.86 -10.21
CA PHE A 90 -0.69 1.54 -9.34
C PHE A 90 0.51 2.07 -10.12
N GLU A 91 1.06 3.21 -9.67
CA GLU A 91 2.33 3.75 -10.16
C GLU A 91 3.47 3.20 -9.30
N ARG A 92 4.25 2.26 -9.85
CA ARG A 92 5.38 1.68 -9.12
C ARG A 92 6.55 2.65 -9.05
N ILE A 93 6.99 2.96 -7.83
CA ILE A 93 8.19 3.75 -7.58
C ILE A 93 9.33 2.80 -7.19
N PHE A 94 10.42 2.89 -7.94
CA PHE A 94 11.67 2.18 -7.62
C PHE A 94 12.63 3.14 -6.91
N LEU A 95 13.15 2.71 -5.77
CA LEU A 95 14.17 3.46 -5.03
C LEU A 95 15.55 3.11 -5.60
N SER A 96 16.10 3.98 -6.44
CA SER A 96 17.50 3.94 -6.90
C SER A 96 18.48 4.27 -5.78
#